data_AF-C9YH93-F1
#
_entry.id   AF-C9YH93-F1
#
_cell.length_a   1.000
_cell.length_b   1.000
_cell.length_c   1.000
_cell.angle_alpha   90.00
_cell.angle_beta   90.00
_cell.angle_gamma   90.00
#
_symmetry.space_group_name_H-M   'P 1'
#
loop_
_entity.id
_entity.type
_entity.pdbx_description
1 polymer ?
#
loop_
_entity_poly.entity_id
_entity_poly.type
_entity_poly.pdbx_seq_one_letter_code
_entity_poly.pdbx_strand_id
1 'polypeptide(L)'
;MITELTPTPVTSNELTADTPTMAFAQLQLADPLARAVAEMGYTTMTPIQAQAIPVVLTGKDVMGAAQTGTGKTAAFALPLLQRLMKHENASTSPARHPVRALVLLPTRELADQVAQQVKLYAKYTNLRSAVVFGGMDMKPQTLELKAGVEVLVATPGRLLDHIEAKNAVLNQVEYVVLDEADRMLDIGFLPDLQRILSYLPKTRTTLLFSATFSPEIKRLANSYLQNPITIEVARSNATASTVEQHFYRVNDDDKRHALLQIVRSKDIKQAFVFVNSKLGCARLTRALERDGLRAAALHGDKSQDERLKALEAFKKGEVDLLVCTDVAARGLDIKDVPAVFNMDIPFNAEDYVHRIGRTGRAGASGLAVSFVGGGNDARLVADIEKLIKTKIELEAVEFDEDRPDIRSQGRINDGRRMYAENGEQARGPRSEGRGDSRGEGRGRSHSNERDDAYRTRAPREYGRPAPAPRDPFFDKPYEPSAPAAEAPAPSWESAAKPSSRGISANIKPKRKVAALFKSA
;
A
#
# COMPACT_ATOMS: atom_id res chain seq x y z
N MET A 1 -49.50 -9.56 45.99
CA MET A 1 -48.31 -10.38 45.64
C MET A 1 -48.17 -10.42 44.14
N ILE A 2 -47.55 -9.41 43.55
CA ILE A 2 -47.04 -9.46 42.17
C ILE A 2 -45.73 -8.68 42.24
N THR A 3 -44.62 -9.39 42.24
CA THR A 3 -43.26 -8.85 42.34
C THR A 3 -42.80 -8.53 40.93
N GLU A 4 -42.59 -7.24 40.62
CA GLU A 4 -42.01 -6.81 39.35
C GLU A 4 -40.54 -7.25 39.26
N LEU A 5 -40.22 -8.01 38.23
CA LEU A 5 -38.87 -8.38 37.84
C LEU A 5 -38.23 -7.19 37.11
N THR A 6 -37.30 -6.52 37.77
CA THR A 6 -36.39 -5.55 37.14
C THR A 6 -35.43 -6.27 36.18
N PRO A 7 -35.23 -5.79 34.93
CA PRO A 7 -34.27 -6.38 34.01
C PRO A 7 -32.83 -6.04 34.42
N THR A 8 -31.96 -7.05 34.39
CA THR A 8 -30.52 -6.93 34.60
C THR A 8 -29.87 -6.09 33.49
N PRO A 9 -28.93 -5.18 33.81
CA PRO A 9 -28.23 -4.42 32.79
C PRO A 9 -27.20 -5.32 32.08
N VAL A 10 -27.29 -5.36 30.76
CA VAL A 10 -26.26 -5.94 29.89
C VAL A 10 -25.06 -4.99 29.92
N THR A 11 -23.99 -5.37 30.59
CA THR A 11 -22.72 -4.61 30.58
C THR A 11 -22.09 -4.67 29.19
N SER A 12 -22.34 -3.64 28.38
CA SER A 12 -21.48 -3.25 27.28
C SER A 12 -20.17 -2.71 27.86
N ASN A 13 -19.11 -3.50 27.83
CA ASN A 13 -17.77 -3.09 28.25
C ASN A 13 -17.16 -2.17 27.18
N GLU A 14 -17.61 -0.92 27.10
CA GLU A 14 -16.84 0.15 26.47
C GLU A 14 -15.88 0.71 27.53
N LEU A 15 -14.60 0.34 27.46
CA LEU A 15 -13.56 0.89 28.33
C LEU A 15 -12.79 2.00 27.60
N THR A 16 -12.73 3.17 28.24
CA THR A 16 -11.94 4.34 27.86
C THR A 16 -10.44 4.17 28.19
N ALA A 17 -9.62 5.11 27.71
CA ALA A 17 -8.16 5.09 27.61
C ALA A 17 -7.33 4.90 28.92
N ASP A 18 -7.95 4.55 30.05
CA ASP A 18 -7.33 4.45 31.38
C ASP A 18 -7.02 2.98 31.77
N THR A 19 -6.55 2.17 30.82
CA THR A 19 -6.07 0.81 31.14
C THR A 19 -4.69 0.90 31.81
N PRO A 20 -4.47 0.31 33.01
CA PRO A 20 -3.16 0.35 33.67
C PRO A 20 -2.09 -0.23 32.75
N THR A 21 -0.90 0.38 32.78
CA THR A 21 0.25 -0.03 31.96
C THR A 21 0.70 -1.42 32.41
N MET A 22 0.25 -2.46 31.69
CA MET A 22 0.57 -3.85 32.03
C MET A 22 1.96 -4.20 31.48
N ALA A 23 2.86 -4.62 32.37
CA ALA A 23 4.20 -5.04 31.98
C ALA A 23 4.18 -6.41 31.29
N PHE A 24 5.04 -6.64 30.32
CA PHE A 24 5.20 -7.97 29.69
C PHE A 24 5.56 -9.06 30.70
N ALA A 25 6.27 -8.70 31.77
CA ALA A 25 6.63 -9.62 32.85
C ALA A 25 5.42 -10.19 33.62
N GLN A 26 4.24 -9.56 33.51
CA GLN A 26 3.01 -10.08 34.12
C GLN A 26 2.38 -11.19 33.27
N LEU A 27 2.74 -11.29 31.99
CA LEU A 27 2.37 -12.43 31.17
C LEU A 27 3.23 -13.61 31.60
N GLN A 28 2.59 -14.70 32.04
CA GLN A 28 3.25 -15.97 32.34
C GLN A 28 3.65 -16.68 31.04
N LEU A 29 4.52 -16.05 30.24
CA LEU A 29 5.09 -16.63 29.03
C LEU A 29 6.12 -17.71 29.39
N ALA A 30 6.28 -18.69 28.50
CA ALA A 30 7.34 -19.66 28.60
C ALA A 30 8.71 -18.98 28.53
N ASP A 31 9.69 -19.49 29.29
CA ASP A 31 11.04 -18.90 29.40
C ASP A 31 11.70 -18.55 28.04
N PRO A 32 11.61 -19.39 26.99
CA PRO A 32 12.17 -19.04 25.69
C PRO A 32 11.56 -17.78 25.06
N LEU A 33 10.24 -17.62 25.19
CA LEU A 33 9.52 -16.48 24.64
C LEU A 33 9.76 -15.24 25.49
N ALA A 34 9.73 -15.37 26.81
CA ALA A 34 10.05 -14.27 27.73
C ALA A 34 11.46 -13.71 27.48
N ARG A 35 12.44 -14.59 27.23
CA ARG A 35 13.81 -14.21 26.88
C ARG A 35 13.88 -13.44 25.55
N ALA A 36 13.16 -13.91 24.52
CA ALA A 36 13.12 -13.20 23.23
C ALA A 36 12.49 -11.80 23.37
N VAL A 37 11.37 -11.70 24.08
CA VAL A 37 10.65 -10.45 24.34
C VAL A 37 11.55 -9.45 25.09
N ALA A 38 12.27 -9.92 26.12
CA ALA A 38 13.21 -9.08 26.87
C ALA A 38 14.39 -8.59 26.03
N GLU A 39 14.97 -9.45 25.18
CA GLU A 39 16.07 -9.07 24.26
C GLU A 39 15.62 -8.01 23.23
N MET A 40 14.37 -8.08 22.79
CA MET A 40 13.77 -7.10 21.88
C MET A 40 13.40 -5.78 22.58
N GLY A 41 13.58 -5.67 23.90
CA GLY A 41 13.33 -4.45 24.67
C GLY A 41 11.86 -4.19 25.00
N TYR A 42 11.01 -5.22 24.95
CA TYR A 42 9.58 -5.10 25.25
C TYR A 42 9.36 -5.07 26.77
N THR A 43 9.12 -3.88 27.31
CA THR A 43 8.90 -3.67 28.76
C THR A 43 7.41 -3.57 29.09
N THR A 44 6.69 -2.70 28.40
CA THR A 44 5.27 -2.39 28.61
C THR A 44 4.41 -2.78 27.42
N MET A 45 3.25 -3.39 27.68
CA MET A 45 2.27 -3.71 26.64
C MET A 45 1.52 -2.46 26.17
N THR A 46 1.28 -2.38 24.86
CA THR A 46 0.34 -1.41 24.28
C THR A 46 -1.11 -1.78 24.65
N PRO A 47 -2.08 -0.85 24.56
CA PRO A 47 -3.47 -1.16 24.92
C PRO A 47 -4.06 -2.37 24.18
N ILE A 48 -3.74 -2.54 22.89
CA ILE A 48 -4.21 -3.69 22.12
C ILE A 48 -3.55 -4.99 22.60
N GLN A 49 -2.27 -4.95 22.98
CA GLN A 49 -1.56 -6.11 23.53
C GLN A 49 -2.14 -6.51 24.90
N ALA A 50 -2.32 -5.55 25.80
CA ALA A 50 -2.84 -5.78 27.14
C ALA A 50 -4.26 -6.38 27.14
N GLN A 51 -5.10 -5.98 26.18
CA GLN A 51 -6.46 -6.50 26.06
C GLN A 51 -6.51 -7.83 25.27
N ALA A 52 -5.76 -7.95 24.17
CA ALA A 52 -5.84 -9.12 23.30
C ALA A 52 -5.07 -10.32 23.83
N ILE A 53 -3.83 -10.15 24.33
CA ILE A 53 -2.96 -11.28 24.69
C ILE A 53 -3.62 -12.21 25.71
N PRO A 54 -4.20 -11.73 26.84
CA PRO A 54 -4.85 -12.61 27.81
C PRO A 54 -6.02 -13.39 27.21
N VAL A 55 -6.82 -12.74 26.35
CA VAL A 55 -7.98 -13.37 25.72
C VAL A 55 -7.55 -14.46 24.75
N VAL A 56 -6.55 -14.19 23.90
CA VAL A 56 -6.02 -15.17 22.94
C VAL A 56 -5.39 -16.37 23.68
N LEU A 57 -4.73 -16.15 24.82
CA LEU A 57 -4.19 -17.23 25.64
C LEU A 57 -5.28 -18.19 26.16
N THR A 58 -6.52 -17.73 26.35
CA THR A 58 -7.65 -18.61 26.70
C THR A 58 -8.16 -19.45 25.53
N GLY A 59 -7.74 -19.16 24.30
CA GLY A 59 -8.15 -19.90 23.09
C GLY A 59 -9.49 -19.45 22.50
N LYS A 60 -10.00 -18.29 22.92
CA LYS A 60 -11.20 -17.67 22.34
C LYS A 60 -10.87 -16.93 21.06
N ASP A 61 -11.85 -16.85 20.16
CA ASP A 61 -11.78 -16.02 18.97
C ASP A 61 -11.76 -14.54 19.35
N VAL A 62 -11.01 -13.73 18.60
CA VAL A 62 -10.86 -12.30 18.87
C VAL A 62 -11.10 -11.51 17.59
N MET A 63 -11.88 -10.45 17.70
CA MET A 63 -12.02 -9.42 16.69
C MET A 63 -11.44 -8.12 17.22
N GLY A 64 -10.24 -7.76 16.77
CA GLY A 64 -9.49 -6.59 17.23
C GLY A 64 -9.52 -5.45 16.22
N ALA A 65 -9.93 -4.26 16.67
CA ALA A 65 -9.75 -3.00 15.94
C ALA A 65 -8.61 -2.21 16.55
N ALA A 66 -7.54 -2.01 15.78
CA ALA A 66 -6.45 -1.11 16.13
C ALA A 66 -5.68 -0.64 14.90
N GLN A 67 -5.19 0.60 14.95
CA GLN A 67 -4.38 1.20 13.88
C GLN A 67 -3.05 0.46 13.68
N THR A 68 -2.43 0.62 12.50
CA THR A 68 -1.09 0.09 12.23
C THR A 68 -0.07 0.71 13.18
N GLY A 69 0.96 -0.05 13.58
CA GLY A 69 1.99 0.45 14.51
C GLY A 69 1.60 0.43 15.99
N THR A 70 0.40 -0.03 16.34
CA THR A 70 -0.04 -0.20 17.74
C THR A 70 0.48 -1.50 18.39
N GLY A 71 1.31 -2.27 17.69
CA GLY A 71 1.87 -3.52 18.21
C GLY A 71 0.97 -4.76 18.05
N LYS A 72 0.04 -4.75 17.08
CA LYS A 72 -0.85 -5.88 16.74
C LYS A 72 -0.09 -7.20 16.52
N THR A 73 1.08 -7.14 15.87
CA THR A 73 1.88 -8.33 15.60
C THR A 73 2.24 -9.10 16.86
N ALA A 74 2.75 -8.42 17.90
CA ALA A 74 3.02 -9.06 19.18
C ALA A 74 1.72 -9.52 19.88
N ALA A 75 0.62 -8.78 19.71
CA ALA A 75 -0.67 -9.09 20.31
C ALA A 75 -1.26 -10.43 19.85
N PHE A 76 -0.99 -10.86 18.61
CA PHE A 76 -1.37 -12.20 18.14
C PHE A 76 -0.22 -13.20 18.15
N ALA A 77 1.01 -12.81 17.83
CA ALA A 77 2.12 -13.75 17.62
C ALA A 77 2.58 -14.39 18.94
N LEU A 78 2.73 -13.60 20.01
CA LEU A 78 3.18 -14.12 21.31
C LEU A 78 2.22 -15.15 21.91
N PRO A 79 0.91 -14.87 22.06
CA PRO A 79 -0.01 -15.87 22.61
C PRO A 79 -0.19 -17.09 21.69
N LEU A 80 -0.07 -16.90 20.37
CA LEU A 80 -0.07 -18.00 19.41
C LEU A 80 1.15 -18.92 19.62
N LEU A 81 2.36 -18.35 19.68
CA LEU A 81 3.58 -19.11 19.93
C LEU A 81 3.53 -19.82 21.29
N GLN A 82 3.09 -19.13 22.35
CA GLN A 82 2.89 -19.71 23.68
C GLN A 82 2.01 -20.97 23.64
N ARG A 83 0.90 -20.92 22.90
CA ARG A 83 -0.02 -22.07 22.78
C ARG A 83 0.53 -23.18 21.89
N LEU A 84 1.43 -22.87 20.97
CA LEU A 84 2.14 -23.85 20.14
C LEU A 84 3.31 -24.54 20.87
N MET A 85 3.79 -23.99 21.98
CA MET A 85 4.89 -24.61 22.76
C MET A 85 4.62 -26.06 23.16
N LYS A 86 3.36 -26.44 23.36
CA LYS A 86 2.97 -27.85 23.64
C LYS A 86 3.30 -28.82 22.49
N HIS A 87 3.53 -28.30 21.28
CA HIS A 87 3.88 -29.05 20.08
C HIS A 87 5.34 -28.91 19.68
N GLU A 88 6.11 -28.15 20.45
CA GLU A 88 7.53 -27.96 20.21
C GLU A 88 8.24 -29.33 20.18
N ASN A 89 9.06 -29.54 19.15
CA ASN A 89 9.75 -30.80 18.93
C ASN A 89 11.12 -30.55 18.29
N ALA A 90 12.15 -31.21 18.78
CA ALA A 90 13.50 -31.17 18.21
C ALA A 90 13.71 -32.17 17.05
N SER A 91 12.69 -32.98 16.71
CA SER A 91 12.76 -33.95 15.61
C SER A 91 13.15 -33.26 14.31
N THR A 92 13.87 -33.94 13.43
CA THR A 92 14.17 -33.44 12.08
C THR A 92 13.10 -33.85 11.07
N SER A 93 12.17 -34.74 11.43
CA SER A 93 11.20 -35.32 10.51
C SER A 93 10.09 -34.33 10.16
N PRO A 94 9.91 -33.93 8.88
CA PRO A 94 8.88 -32.97 8.49
C PRO A 94 7.46 -33.35 8.90
N ALA A 95 7.16 -34.65 8.98
CA ALA A 95 5.85 -35.16 9.39
C ALA A 95 5.47 -34.80 10.84
N ARG A 96 6.47 -34.45 11.67
CA ARG A 96 6.27 -33.98 13.06
C ARG A 96 6.03 -32.48 13.15
N HIS A 97 6.20 -31.73 12.06
CA HIS A 97 6.07 -30.28 11.98
C HIS A 97 4.97 -29.87 10.96
N PRO A 98 3.71 -30.27 11.16
CA PRO A 98 2.61 -29.82 10.31
C PRO A 98 2.29 -28.35 10.58
N VAL A 99 1.64 -27.68 9.62
CA VAL A 99 1.17 -26.30 9.82
C VAL A 99 0.07 -26.30 10.89
N ARG A 100 0.34 -25.62 12.01
CA ARG A 100 -0.56 -25.47 13.16
C ARG A 100 -1.09 -24.06 13.32
N ALA A 101 -0.35 -23.08 12.84
CA ALA A 101 -0.75 -21.68 12.81
C ALA A 101 -0.63 -21.13 11.40
N LEU A 102 -1.67 -20.40 10.98
CA LEU A 102 -1.71 -19.70 9.71
C LEU A 102 -1.93 -18.21 9.96
N VAL A 103 -1.05 -17.36 9.42
CA VAL A 103 -1.18 -15.90 9.47
C VAL A 103 -1.35 -15.38 8.04
N LEU A 104 -2.51 -14.80 7.74
CA LEU A 104 -2.85 -14.25 6.43
C LEU A 104 -2.75 -12.73 6.44
N LEU A 105 -2.04 -12.21 5.44
CA LEU A 105 -1.71 -10.78 5.31
C LEU A 105 -1.96 -10.32 3.87
N PRO A 106 -2.43 -9.07 3.65
CA PRO A 106 -2.80 -8.57 2.32
C PRO A 106 -1.61 -8.34 1.38
N THR A 107 -0.44 -7.99 1.92
CA THR A 107 0.72 -7.59 1.11
C THR A 107 1.93 -8.46 1.39
N ARG A 108 2.80 -8.57 0.39
CA ARG A 108 4.02 -9.38 0.43
C ARG A 108 5.01 -8.82 1.44
N GLU A 109 5.11 -7.49 1.50
CA GLU A 109 6.02 -6.77 2.37
C GLU A 109 5.62 -6.93 3.84
N LEU A 110 4.32 -6.83 4.13
CA LEU A 110 3.81 -7.08 5.47
C LEU A 110 3.97 -8.55 5.86
N ALA A 111 3.79 -9.48 4.92
CA ALA A 111 4.04 -10.91 5.16
C ALA A 111 5.49 -11.20 5.56
N ASP A 112 6.46 -10.68 4.81
CA ASP A 112 7.88 -10.83 5.13
C ASP A 112 8.22 -10.24 6.50
N GLN A 113 7.73 -9.04 6.79
CA GLN A 113 7.94 -8.37 8.07
C GLN A 113 7.36 -9.13 9.26
N VAL A 114 6.10 -9.59 9.15
CA VAL A 114 5.47 -10.38 10.22
C VAL A 114 6.21 -11.70 10.41
N ALA A 115 6.67 -12.34 9.33
CA ALA A 115 7.47 -13.56 9.42
C ALA A 115 8.80 -13.33 10.14
N GLN A 116 9.49 -12.22 9.86
CA GLN A 116 10.71 -11.83 10.58
C GLN A 116 10.42 -11.61 12.08
N GLN A 117 9.34 -10.93 12.42
CA GLN A 117 8.93 -10.71 13.81
C GLN A 117 8.61 -12.04 14.53
N VAL A 118 7.85 -12.93 13.89
CA VAL A 118 7.57 -14.27 14.41
C VAL A 118 8.87 -15.04 14.67
N LYS A 119 9.83 -14.99 13.74
CA LYS A 119 11.14 -15.64 13.89
C LYS A 119 11.95 -15.06 15.06
N LEU A 120 11.87 -13.75 15.30
CA LEU A 120 12.52 -13.11 16.45
C LEU A 120 11.88 -13.55 17.77
N TYR A 121 10.54 -13.57 17.87
CA TYR A 121 9.86 -14.07 19.07
C TYR A 121 10.13 -15.55 19.32
N ALA A 122 10.23 -16.35 18.26
CA ALA A 122 10.49 -17.80 18.32
C ALA A 122 11.99 -18.16 18.42
N LYS A 123 12.90 -17.18 18.50
CA LYS A 123 14.37 -17.36 18.40
C LYS A 123 14.92 -18.45 19.32
N TYR A 124 14.36 -18.59 20.52
CA TYR A 124 14.82 -19.56 21.53
C TYR A 124 13.97 -20.85 21.58
N THR A 125 13.10 -21.07 20.60
CA THR A 125 12.23 -22.24 20.48
C THR A 125 12.65 -23.10 19.30
N ASN A 126 12.20 -24.35 19.27
CA ASN A 126 12.33 -25.25 18.12
C ASN A 126 11.15 -25.13 17.13
N LEU A 127 10.24 -24.15 17.32
CA LEU A 127 9.13 -23.91 16.40
C LEU A 127 9.68 -23.37 15.07
N ARG A 128 9.19 -23.93 13.96
CA ARG A 128 9.58 -23.52 12.62
C ARG A 128 8.54 -22.59 12.03
N SER A 129 9.01 -21.50 11.44
CA SER A 129 8.18 -20.54 10.73
C SER A 129 8.66 -20.39 9.30
N ALA A 130 7.73 -20.30 8.35
CA ALA A 130 8.02 -20.00 6.95
C ALA A 130 7.08 -18.92 6.42
N VAL A 131 7.50 -18.26 5.34
CA VAL A 131 6.71 -17.23 4.67
C VAL A 131 6.48 -17.56 3.21
N VAL A 132 5.24 -17.44 2.74
CA VAL A 132 4.90 -17.66 1.33
C VAL A 132 4.14 -16.50 0.72
N PHE A 133 4.71 -15.92 -0.34
CA PHE A 133 4.08 -14.82 -1.08
C PHE A 133 4.47 -14.78 -2.56
N GLY A 134 3.63 -14.12 -3.34
CA GLY A 134 3.77 -14.05 -4.81
C GLY A 134 4.97 -13.20 -5.26
N GLY A 135 5.35 -13.31 -6.53
CA GLY A 135 6.44 -12.51 -7.10
C GLY A 135 7.87 -12.96 -6.74
N MET A 136 8.00 -14.07 -6.02
CA MET A 136 9.25 -14.81 -5.86
C MET A 136 9.11 -16.22 -6.42
N ASP A 137 10.25 -16.85 -6.70
CA ASP A 137 10.32 -18.24 -7.15
C ASP A 137 9.59 -19.18 -6.19
N MET A 138 8.83 -20.10 -6.76
CA MET A 138 8.05 -21.09 -6.01
C MET A 138 8.93 -22.15 -5.35
N LYS A 139 10.09 -22.47 -5.96
CA LYS A 139 10.94 -23.59 -5.54
C LYS A 139 11.51 -23.42 -4.13
N PRO A 140 12.10 -22.26 -3.73
CA PRO A 140 12.60 -22.07 -2.37
C PRO A 140 11.49 -22.23 -1.32
N GLN A 141 10.34 -21.58 -1.55
CA GLN A 141 9.16 -21.69 -0.67
C GLN A 141 8.67 -23.15 -0.55
N THR A 142 8.71 -23.90 -1.66
CA THR A 142 8.34 -25.33 -1.68
C THR A 142 9.31 -26.18 -0.85
N LEU A 143 10.62 -25.91 -0.93
CA LEU A 143 11.62 -26.65 -0.15
C LEU A 143 11.45 -26.39 1.35
N GLU A 144 11.19 -25.12 1.72
CA GLU A 144 10.96 -24.74 3.10
C GLU A 144 9.70 -25.40 3.68
N LEU A 145 8.57 -25.38 2.96
CA LEU A 145 7.36 -26.09 3.38
C LEU A 145 7.57 -27.59 3.53
N LYS A 146 8.34 -28.22 2.64
CA LYS A 146 8.67 -29.66 2.70
C LYS A 146 9.55 -30.03 3.88
N ALA A 147 10.30 -29.09 4.45
CA ALA A 147 11.07 -29.31 5.67
C ALA A 147 10.18 -29.40 6.93
N GLY A 148 8.89 -29.02 6.81
CA GLY A 148 7.94 -28.97 7.90
C GLY A 148 7.99 -27.64 8.64
N VAL A 149 6.81 -27.08 8.90
CA VAL A 149 6.60 -25.71 9.38
C VAL A 149 5.38 -25.70 10.32
N GLU A 150 5.52 -25.21 11.55
CA GLU A 150 4.39 -25.00 12.45
C GLU A 150 3.64 -23.70 12.20
N VAL A 151 4.38 -22.61 11.90
CA VAL A 151 3.82 -21.28 11.71
C VAL A 151 4.00 -20.83 10.26
N LEU A 152 2.92 -20.80 9.50
CA LEU A 152 2.92 -20.35 8.12
C LEU A 152 2.39 -18.93 8.02
N VAL A 153 3.23 -18.00 7.58
CA VAL A 153 2.84 -16.63 7.24
C VAL A 153 2.64 -16.55 5.73
N ALA A 154 1.53 -16.00 5.26
CA ALA A 154 1.21 -16.07 3.83
C ALA A 154 0.37 -14.91 3.29
N THR A 155 0.56 -14.62 2.01
CA THR A 155 -0.44 -13.88 1.22
C THR A 155 -1.45 -14.86 0.58
N PRO A 156 -2.76 -14.54 0.51
CA PRO A 156 -3.80 -15.48 0.08
C PRO A 156 -3.52 -16.19 -1.25
N GLY A 157 -3.26 -15.43 -2.32
CA GLY A 157 -3.06 -16.01 -3.66
C GLY A 157 -1.92 -17.05 -3.72
N ARG A 158 -0.75 -16.72 -3.16
CA ARG A 158 0.39 -17.67 -3.14
C ARG A 158 0.13 -18.89 -2.26
N LEU A 159 -0.61 -18.73 -1.16
CA LEU A 159 -0.98 -19.90 -0.36
C LEU A 159 -1.87 -20.86 -1.15
N LEU A 160 -2.82 -20.35 -1.91
CA LEU A 160 -3.65 -21.19 -2.79
C LEU A 160 -2.79 -21.93 -3.82
N ASP A 161 -1.84 -21.26 -4.47
CA ASP A 161 -0.90 -21.92 -5.39
C ASP A 161 -0.19 -23.12 -4.71
N HIS A 162 0.25 -22.95 -3.46
CA HIS A 162 0.90 -24.02 -2.69
C HIS A 162 -0.06 -25.14 -2.27
N ILE A 163 -1.32 -24.83 -1.96
CA ILE A 163 -2.35 -25.83 -1.64
C ILE A 163 -2.67 -26.66 -2.89
N GLU A 164 -2.89 -26.01 -4.04
CA GLU A 164 -3.19 -26.65 -5.32
C GLU A 164 -2.04 -27.55 -5.78
N ALA A 165 -0.80 -27.08 -5.62
CA ALA A 165 0.40 -27.86 -5.88
C ALA A 165 0.70 -28.94 -4.83
N LYS A 166 -0.14 -29.09 -3.80
CA LYS A 166 0.01 -30.05 -2.68
C LYS A 166 1.31 -29.87 -1.88
N ASN A 167 1.84 -28.65 -1.86
CA ASN A 167 3.01 -28.27 -1.08
C ASN A 167 2.65 -27.87 0.37
N ALA A 168 1.41 -27.40 0.58
CA ALA A 168 0.90 -27.02 1.89
C ALA A 168 -0.39 -27.81 2.22
N VAL A 169 -0.47 -28.31 3.46
CA VAL A 169 -1.65 -29.01 3.99
C VAL A 169 -2.07 -28.34 5.28
N LEU A 170 -3.32 -27.90 5.36
CA LEU A 170 -3.80 -27.04 6.45
C LEU A 170 -4.78 -27.74 7.41
N ASN A 171 -4.93 -29.05 7.30
CA ASN A 171 -5.89 -29.85 8.09
C ASN A 171 -5.53 -29.98 9.58
N GLN A 172 -4.36 -29.52 10.01
CA GLN A 172 -3.90 -29.52 11.40
C GLN A 172 -3.76 -28.10 11.98
N VAL A 173 -4.28 -27.09 11.27
CA VAL A 173 -4.27 -25.71 11.73
C VAL A 173 -5.22 -25.56 12.93
N GLU A 174 -4.65 -25.14 14.06
CA GLU A 174 -5.33 -24.83 15.32
C GLU A 174 -5.59 -23.32 15.46
N TYR A 175 -4.76 -22.48 14.84
CA TYR A 175 -4.81 -21.01 14.96
C TYR A 175 -4.78 -20.34 13.58
N VAL A 176 -5.69 -19.39 13.37
CA VAL A 176 -5.73 -18.58 12.15
C VAL A 176 -5.74 -17.12 12.54
N VAL A 177 -4.89 -16.33 11.89
CA VAL A 177 -4.86 -14.88 12.04
C VAL A 177 -5.16 -14.25 10.68
N LEU A 178 -6.14 -13.35 10.65
CA LEU A 178 -6.45 -12.46 9.54
C LEU A 178 -6.05 -11.05 9.96
N ASP A 179 -4.88 -10.57 9.54
CA ASP A 179 -4.43 -9.21 9.88
C ASP A 179 -4.54 -8.28 8.67
N GLU A 180 -4.89 -7.02 8.92
CA GLU A 180 -5.37 -6.05 7.93
C GLU A 180 -6.51 -6.63 7.06
N ALA A 181 -7.54 -7.17 7.74
CA ALA A 181 -8.66 -7.83 7.07
C ALA A 181 -9.49 -6.90 6.18
N ASP A 182 -9.67 -5.64 6.57
CA ASP A 182 -10.27 -4.59 5.74
C ASP A 182 -9.51 -4.45 4.43
N ARG A 183 -8.19 -4.46 4.49
CA ARG A 183 -7.37 -4.34 3.30
C ARG A 183 -7.44 -5.58 2.39
N MET A 184 -7.55 -6.77 2.96
CA MET A 184 -7.79 -7.98 2.16
C MET A 184 -9.10 -7.89 1.37
N LEU A 185 -10.13 -7.24 1.92
CA LEU A 185 -11.39 -7.00 1.20
C LEU A 185 -11.23 -5.95 0.09
N ASP A 186 -10.58 -4.83 0.37
CA ASP A 186 -10.39 -3.74 -0.62
C ASP A 186 -9.64 -4.20 -1.89
N ILE A 187 -8.64 -5.08 -1.73
CA ILE A 187 -7.85 -5.60 -2.85
C ILE A 187 -8.59 -6.75 -3.57
N GLY A 188 -9.71 -7.22 -3.01
CA GLY A 188 -10.53 -8.27 -3.61
C GLY A 188 -10.08 -9.69 -3.27
N PHE A 189 -9.33 -9.91 -2.19
CA PHE A 189 -8.93 -11.25 -1.74
C PHE A 189 -10.04 -12.03 -1.03
N LEU A 190 -11.25 -11.48 -0.93
CA LEU A 190 -12.36 -12.17 -0.28
C LEU A 190 -12.55 -13.60 -0.84
N PRO A 191 -12.70 -13.84 -2.16
CA PRO A 191 -12.90 -15.18 -2.69
C PRO A 191 -11.76 -16.15 -2.34
N ASP A 192 -10.51 -15.68 -2.40
CA ASP A 192 -9.33 -16.47 -2.08
C ASP A 192 -9.31 -16.84 -0.60
N LEU A 193 -9.65 -15.89 0.27
CA LEU A 193 -9.80 -16.12 1.70
C LEU A 193 -10.87 -17.17 1.99
N GLN A 194 -12.04 -17.10 1.34
CA GLN A 194 -13.09 -18.10 1.52
C GLN A 194 -12.61 -19.51 1.14
N ARG A 195 -11.85 -19.62 0.03
CA ARG A 195 -11.24 -20.89 -0.41
C ARG A 195 -10.25 -21.41 0.64
N ILE A 196 -9.31 -20.58 1.08
CA ILE A 196 -8.32 -20.98 2.10
C ILE A 196 -9.01 -21.47 3.37
N LEU A 197 -9.97 -20.70 3.88
CA LEU A 197 -10.70 -21.03 5.11
C LEU A 197 -11.50 -22.34 4.99
N SER A 198 -11.89 -22.74 3.77
CA SER A 198 -12.56 -24.03 3.52
C SER A 198 -11.64 -25.25 3.67
N TYR A 199 -10.32 -25.08 3.55
CA TYR A 199 -9.34 -26.14 3.79
C TYR A 199 -8.98 -26.32 5.27
N LEU A 200 -9.48 -25.44 6.15
CA LEU A 200 -9.13 -25.43 7.57
C LEU A 200 -10.10 -26.26 8.41
N PRO A 201 -9.64 -26.82 9.55
CA PRO A 201 -10.50 -27.50 10.51
C PRO A 201 -11.63 -26.59 11.02
N LYS A 202 -12.82 -27.15 11.24
CA LYS A 202 -13.97 -26.40 11.78
C LYS A 202 -13.73 -25.89 13.20
N THR A 203 -13.05 -26.70 14.03
CA THR A 203 -12.68 -26.34 15.39
C THR A 203 -11.27 -25.79 15.40
N ARG A 204 -11.16 -24.47 15.56
CA ARG A 204 -9.90 -23.71 15.58
C ARG A 204 -10.15 -22.37 16.27
N THR A 205 -9.09 -21.71 16.73
CA THR A 205 -9.16 -20.33 17.19
C THR A 205 -8.87 -19.40 16.02
N THR A 206 -9.77 -18.44 15.77
CA THR A 206 -9.62 -17.44 14.71
C THR A 206 -9.49 -16.04 15.30
N LEU A 207 -8.43 -15.34 14.90
CA LEU A 207 -8.15 -13.96 15.28
C LEU A 207 -8.29 -13.08 14.04
N LEU A 208 -9.10 -12.03 14.11
CA LEU A 208 -9.27 -11.05 13.04
C LEU A 208 -8.83 -9.69 13.57
N PHE A 209 -7.85 -9.10 12.91
CA PHE A 209 -7.35 -7.76 13.18
C PHE A 209 -7.60 -6.86 11.97
N SER A 210 -8.15 -5.67 12.24
CA SER A 210 -8.52 -4.69 11.22
C SER A 210 -8.26 -3.28 11.75
N ALA A 211 -8.13 -2.28 10.87
CA ALA A 211 -8.12 -0.89 11.33
C ALA A 211 -9.55 -0.43 11.69
N THR A 212 -10.56 -0.99 11.02
CA THR A 212 -11.97 -0.61 11.21
C THR A 212 -12.92 -1.81 11.31
N PHE A 213 -14.09 -1.57 11.91
CA PHE A 213 -15.21 -2.52 11.92
C PHE A 213 -16.31 -2.10 10.94
N SER A 214 -15.93 -1.97 9.66
CA SER A 214 -16.89 -1.75 8.58
C SER A 214 -17.96 -2.86 8.55
N PRO A 215 -19.16 -2.61 7.99
CA PRO A 215 -20.18 -3.64 7.83
C PRO A 215 -19.68 -4.89 7.10
N GLU A 216 -18.72 -4.73 6.19
CA GLU A 216 -18.11 -5.84 5.46
C GLU A 216 -17.22 -6.71 6.36
N ILE A 217 -16.43 -6.07 7.21
CA ILE A 217 -15.60 -6.77 8.20
C ILE A 217 -16.45 -7.48 9.23
N LYS A 218 -17.54 -6.88 9.68
CA LYS A 218 -18.51 -7.54 10.57
C LYS A 218 -19.14 -8.77 9.89
N ARG A 219 -19.50 -8.67 8.60
CA ARG A 219 -20.02 -9.82 7.83
C ARG A 219 -18.98 -10.94 7.70
N LEU A 220 -17.72 -10.57 7.43
CA LEU A 220 -16.61 -11.53 7.37
C LEU A 220 -16.43 -12.22 8.73
N ALA A 221 -16.40 -11.45 9.82
CA ALA A 221 -16.22 -11.96 11.16
C ALA A 221 -17.34 -12.94 11.56
N ASN A 222 -18.60 -12.57 11.31
CA ASN A 222 -19.76 -13.43 11.58
C ASN A 222 -19.74 -14.76 10.81
N SER A 223 -19.05 -14.80 9.67
CA SER A 223 -18.97 -16.01 8.85
C SER A 223 -17.89 -16.99 9.32
N TYR A 224 -16.86 -16.51 10.02
CA TYR A 224 -15.64 -17.27 10.26
C TYR A 224 -15.20 -17.36 11.73
N LEU A 225 -15.63 -16.43 12.57
CA LEU A 225 -15.34 -16.42 14.00
C LEU A 225 -16.50 -17.06 14.78
N GLN A 226 -16.19 -17.70 15.90
CA GLN A 226 -17.15 -18.36 16.79
C GLN A 226 -17.21 -17.62 18.11
N ASN A 227 -18.30 -16.88 18.34
CA ASN A 227 -18.52 -16.04 19.54
C ASN A 227 -17.28 -15.17 19.90
N PRO A 228 -16.79 -14.33 18.97
CA PRO A 228 -15.54 -13.61 19.19
C PRO A 228 -15.67 -12.55 20.28
N ILE A 229 -14.60 -12.39 21.05
CA ILE A 229 -14.43 -11.23 21.91
C ILE A 229 -14.02 -10.05 21.05
N THR A 230 -14.83 -8.99 21.08
CA THR A 230 -14.53 -7.75 20.36
C THR A 230 -13.67 -6.85 21.23
N ILE A 231 -12.54 -6.42 20.68
CA ILE A 231 -11.58 -5.54 21.33
C ILE A 231 -11.43 -4.32 20.43
N GLU A 232 -12.03 -3.20 20.82
CA GLU A 232 -11.85 -1.91 20.15
C GLU A 232 -10.96 -1.05 21.03
N VAL A 233 -9.70 -0.91 20.64
CA VAL A 233 -8.86 0.12 21.24
C VAL A 233 -9.30 1.42 20.62
N ALA A 234 -9.79 2.34 21.47
CA ALA A 234 -10.40 3.59 21.05
C ALA A 234 -9.65 4.18 19.86
N ARG A 235 -10.38 4.39 18.76
CA ARG A 235 -9.84 5.12 17.62
C ARG A 235 -9.40 6.47 18.15
N SER A 236 -8.10 6.74 18.07
CA SER A 236 -7.65 8.09 17.81
C SER A 236 -8.25 8.47 16.44
N ASN A 237 -9.54 8.79 16.39
CA ASN A 237 -10.18 9.45 15.25
C ASN A 237 -9.60 10.86 15.09
N ALA A 238 -8.92 11.35 16.14
CA ALA A 238 -7.89 12.33 15.97
C ALA A 238 -6.72 11.66 15.23
N THR A 239 -6.42 12.14 14.03
CA THR A 239 -5.02 12.21 13.56
C THR A 239 -4.13 12.40 14.78
N ALA A 240 -3.12 11.53 14.99
CA ALA A 240 -2.32 11.56 16.22
C ALA A 240 -2.06 13.02 16.58
N SER A 241 -2.46 13.47 17.77
CA SER A 241 -2.48 14.90 18.13
C SER A 241 -1.11 15.58 17.98
N THR A 242 -0.08 14.78 17.79
CA THR A 242 1.31 15.14 17.54
C THR A 242 1.65 15.36 16.06
N VAL A 243 0.74 15.09 15.12
CA VAL A 243 0.96 15.29 13.68
C VAL A 243 0.39 16.65 13.24
N GLU A 244 1.29 17.58 12.93
CA GLU A 244 0.98 18.84 12.28
C GLU A 244 0.57 18.59 10.83
N GLN A 245 -0.59 19.10 10.43
CA GLN A 245 -1.18 18.86 9.11
C GLN A 245 -1.34 20.16 8.35
N HIS A 246 -0.76 20.23 7.16
CA HIS A 246 -0.91 21.35 6.23
C HIS A 246 -1.54 20.87 4.93
N PHE A 247 -2.49 21.64 4.42
CA PHE A 247 -3.08 21.44 3.11
C PHE A 247 -2.79 22.63 2.23
N TYR A 248 -2.00 22.43 1.19
CA TYR A 248 -1.59 23.46 0.27
C TYR A 248 -2.37 23.36 -1.02
N ARG A 249 -3.01 24.45 -1.43
CA ARG A 249 -3.60 24.57 -2.77
C ARG A 249 -2.48 24.85 -3.79
N VAL A 250 -2.22 23.89 -4.67
CA VAL A 250 -1.13 23.95 -5.64
C VAL A 250 -1.60 23.38 -6.97
N ASN A 251 -1.25 24.02 -8.09
CA ASN A 251 -1.51 23.45 -9.41
C ASN A 251 -0.68 22.18 -9.61
N ASP A 252 -1.20 21.22 -10.38
CA ASP A 252 -0.53 19.91 -10.54
C ASP A 252 0.91 20.01 -11.06
N ASP A 253 1.19 20.98 -11.94
CA ASP A 253 2.53 21.22 -12.49
C ASP A 253 3.51 21.77 -11.43
N ASP A 254 3.00 22.49 -10.42
CA ASP A 254 3.78 23.16 -9.39
C ASP A 254 4.02 22.29 -8.15
N LYS A 255 3.28 21.18 -7.99
CA LYS A 255 3.38 20.28 -6.81
C LYS A 255 4.80 19.77 -6.57
N ARG A 256 5.54 19.44 -7.63
CA ARG A 256 6.94 19.01 -7.52
C ARG A 256 7.83 20.12 -6.95
N HIS A 257 7.64 21.34 -7.42
CA HIS A 257 8.42 22.49 -6.96
C HIS A 257 8.11 22.79 -5.49
N ALA A 258 6.84 22.76 -5.11
CA ALA A 258 6.41 22.93 -3.73
C ALA A 258 7.02 21.85 -2.80
N LEU A 259 7.01 20.59 -3.20
CA LEU A 259 7.67 19.51 -2.46
C LEU A 259 9.16 19.81 -2.25
N LEU A 260 9.88 20.19 -3.31
CA LEU A 260 11.31 20.47 -3.24
C LEU A 260 11.62 21.63 -2.27
N GLN A 261 10.83 22.71 -2.35
CA GLN A 261 10.97 23.87 -1.47
C GLN A 261 10.75 23.48 -0.01
N ILE A 262 9.70 22.72 0.29
CA ILE A 262 9.38 22.31 1.68
C ILE A 262 10.45 21.35 2.22
N VAL A 263 10.88 20.36 1.44
CA VAL A 263 11.92 19.40 1.84
C VAL A 263 13.23 20.12 2.18
N ARG A 264 13.63 21.11 1.36
CA ARG A 264 14.87 21.87 1.58
C ARG A 264 14.75 22.90 2.71
N SER A 265 13.68 23.67 2.76
CA SER A 265 13.48 24.73 3.76
C SER A 265 13.33 24.19 5.18
N LYS A 266 12.64 23.05 5.34
CA LYS A 266 12.44 22.39 6.64
C LYS A 266 13.51 21.34 6.97
N ASP A 267 14.57 21.21 6.16
CA ASP A 267 15.66 20.22 6.30
C ASP A 267 15.14 18.80 6.59
N ILE A 268 14.15 18.35 5.81
CA ILE A 268 13.47 17.07 6.02
C ILE A 268 14.44 15.94 5.67
N LYS A 269 14.89 15.21 6.70
CA LYS A 269 15.84 14.11 6.55
C LYS A 269 15.25 12.86 5.91
N GLN A 270 14.00 12.55 6.21
CA GLN A 270 13.37 11.34 5.69
C GLN A 270 11.86 11.52 5.59
N ALA A 271 11.26 11.09 4.48
CA ALA A 271 9.82 11.20 4.29
C ALA A 271 9.23 10.15 3.34
N PHE A 272 7.95 9.84 3.56
CA PHE A 272 7.12 9.18 2.56
C PHE A 272 6.53 10.21 1.61
N VAL A 273 6.48 9.89 0.32
CA VAL A 273 5.85 10.73 -0.71
C VAL A 273 4.80 9.89 -1.45
N PHE A 274 3.53 10.11 -1.13
CA PHE A 274 2.43 9.33 -1.67
C PHE A 274 1.89 9.90 -2.98
N VAL A 275 1.71 9.01 -3.94
CA VAL A 275 1.09 9.27 -5.25
C VAL A 275 0.06 8.19 -5.56
N ASN A 276 -0.95 8.52 -6.36
CA ASN A 276 -2.06 7.61 -6.63
C ASN A 276 -1.78 6.63 -7.79
N SER A 277 -0.72 6.85 -8.58
CA SER A 277 -0.40 6.00 -9.74
C SER A 277 1.03 5.48 -9.75
N LYS A 278 1.21 4.26 -10.28
CA LYS A 278 2.52 3.62 -10.43
C LYS A 278 3.43 4.40 -11.39
N LEU A 279 2.86 4.89 -12.49
CA LEU A 279 3.58 5.73 -13.46
C LEU A 279 3.99 7.07 -12.83
N GLY A 280 3.10 7.70 -12.06
CA GLY A 280 3.41 8.91 -11.30
C GLY A 280 4.55 8.70 -10.31
N CYS A 281 4.55 7.56 -9.60
CA CYS A 281 5.61 7.17 -8.67
C CYS A 281 6.98 7.10 -9.37
N ALA A 282 7.05 6.39 -10.48
CA ALA A 282 8.30 6.27 -11.26
C ALA A 282 8.76 7.61 -11.85
N ARG A 283 7.82 8.43 -12.37
CA ARG A 283 8.14 9.76 -12.94
C ARG A 283 8.64 10.73 -11.89
N LEU A 284 7.96 10.81 -10.75
CA LEU A 284 8.33 11.70 -9.65
C LEU A 284 9.69 11.31 -9.06
N THR A 285 9.92 10.02 -8.80
CA THR A 285 11.21 9.54 -8.28
C THR A 285 12.37 9.98 -9.18
N ARG A 286 12.28 9.74 -10.50
CA ARG A 286 13.30 10.16 -11.47
C ARG A 286 13.46 11.68 -11.58
N ALA A 287 12.43 12.45 -11.25
CA ALA A 287 12.52 13.90 -11.23
C ALA A 287 13.27 14.36 -9.98
N LEU A 288 12.93 13.82 -8.80
CA LEU A 288 13.59 14.11 -7.53
C LEU A 288 15.08 13.72 -7.55
N GLU A 289 15.41 12.57 -8.16
CA GLU A 289 16.81 12.17 -8.38
C GLU A 289 17.58 13.18 -9.25
N ARG A 290 16.95 13.73 -10.29
CA ARG A 290 17.53 14.79 -11.13
C ARG A 290 17.68 16.11 -10.39
N ASP A 291 16.82 16.39 -9.43
CA ASP A 291 16.90 17.55 -8.53
C ASP A 291 17.94 17.35 -7.40
N GLY A 292 18.66 16.22 -7.40
CA GLY A 292 19.74 15.90 -6.47
C GLY A 292 19.28 15.28 -5.15
N LEU A 293 18.02 14.83 -5.04
CA LEU A 293 17.48 14.17 -3.85
C LEU A 293 17.67 12.66 -3.91
N ARG A 294 17.96 12.04 -2.76
CA ARG A 294 18.04 10.58 -2.63
C ARG A 294 16.64 10.01 -2.52
N ALA A 295 16.05 9.63 -3.65
CA ALA A 295 14.69 9.09 -3.71
C ALA A 295 14.67 7.63 -4.19
N ALA A 296 13.69 6.86 -3.74
CA ALA A 296 13.41 5.53 -4.28
C ALA A 296 11.91 5.33 -4.50
N ALA A 297 11.55 4.52 -5.51
CA ALA A 297 10.18 4.25 -5.88
C ALA A 297 9.70 2.91 -5.31
N LEU A 298 8.51 2.89 -4.72
CA LEU A 298 7.84 1.68 -4.22
C LEU A 298 6.43 1.58 -4.80
N HIS A 299 6.26 0.75 -5.83
CA HIS A 299 4.97 0.55 -6.50
C HIS A 299 4.87 -0.87 -7.08
N GLY A 300 3.68 -1.26 -7.54
CA GLY A 300 3.40 -2.64 -7.96
C GLY A 300 4.03 -3.11 -9.27
N ASP A 301 4.73 -2.25 -10.02
CA ASP A 301 5.47 -2.68 -11.24
C ASP A 301 6.96 -2.93 -10.94
N LYS A 302 7.42 -2.60 -9.73
CA LYS A 302 8.73 -3.02 -9.26
C LYS A 302 8.72 -4.50 -8.93
N SER A 303 9.81 -5.19 -9.25
CA SER A 303 10.02 -6.56 -8.81
C SER A 303 10.07 -6.63 -7.28
N GLN A 304 9.78 -7.80 -6.72
CA GLN A 304 9.75 -7.97 -5.27
C GLN A 304 11.12 -7.65 -4.62
N ASP A 305 12.20 -8.10 -5.26
CA ASP A 305 13.57 -7.83 -4.83
C ASP A 305 13.89 -6.32 -4.85
N GLU A 306 13.50 -5.60 -5.90
CA GLU A 306 13.64 -4.13 -5.94
C GLU A 306 12.86 -3.44 -4.82
N ARG A 307 11.65 -3.92 -4.50
CA ARG A 307 10.81 -3.35 -3.44
C ARG A 307 11.44 -3.56 -2.05
N LEU A 308 11.95 -4.76 -1.79
CA LEU A 308 12.67 -5.08 -0.55
C LEU A 308 13.95 -4.25 -0.43
N LYS A 309 14.75 -4.14 -1.49
CA LYS A 309 15.96 -3.30 -1.51
C LYS A 309 15.67 -1.83 -1.26
N ALA A 310 14.64 -1.27 -1.90
CA ALA A 310 14.23 0.11 -1.67
C ALA A 310 13.80 0.35 -0.21
N LEU A 311 13.05 -0.61 0.36
CA LEU A 311 12.62 -0.56 1.76
C LEU A 311 13.81 -0.64 2.73
N GLU A 312 14.75 -1.54 2.49
CA GLU A 312 15.96 -1.68 3.30
C GLU A 312 16.85 -0.43 3.21
N ALA A 313 17.08 0.11 2.01
CA ALA A 313 17.84 1.33 1.80
C ALA A 313 17.21 2.53 2.54
N PHE A 314 15.87 2.64 2.51
CA PHE A 314 15.16 3.65 3.28
C PHE A 314 15.31 3.43 4.79
N LYS A 315 15.16 2.19 5.29
CA LYS A 315 15.37 1.88 6.71
C LYS A 315 16.78 2.21 7.21
N LYS A 316 17.79 2.09 6.34
CA LYS A 316 19.20 2.44 6.63
C LYS A 316 19.51 3.93 6.50
N GLY A 317 18.59 4.75 5.99
CA GLY A 317 18.83 6.17 5.70
C GLY A 317 19.71 6.42 4.47
N GLU A 318 19.86 5.42 3.59
CA GLU A 318 20.54 5.56 2.29
C GLU A 318 19.67 6.33 1.29
N VAL A 319 18.34 6.24 1.46
CA VAL A 319 17.31 6.97 0.72
C VAL A 319 16.55 7.89 1.68
N ASP A 320 16.40 9.16 1.31
CA ASP A 320 15.67 10.17 2.09
C ASP A 320 14.18 10.15 1.78
N LEU A 321 13.81 10.01 0.50
CA LEU A 321 12.41 10.09 0.05
C LEU A 321 11.95 8.76 -0.53
N LEU A 322 10.99 8.12 0.12
CA LEU A 322 10.34 6.92 -0.40
C LEU A 322 9.03 7.32 -1.10
N VAL A 323 9.08 7.38 -2.43
CA VAL A 323 7.91 7.67 -3.26
C VAL A 323 7.11 6.39 -3.43
N CYS A 324 5.82 6.40 -3.10
CA CYS A 324 5.03 5.17 -3.05
C CYS A 324 3.56 5.35 -3.40
N THR A 325 2.93 4.26 -3.80
CA THR A 325 1.45 4.18 -3.87
C THR A 325 0.90 3.58 -2.58
N ASP A 326 -0.39 3.85 -2.27
CA ASP A 326 -1.04 3.30 -1.08
C ASP A 326 -0.92 1.79 -0.96
N VAL A 327 -1.08 1.08 -2.08
CA VAL A 327 -1.01 -0.38 -2.10
C VAL A 327 0.37 -0.86 -1.65
N ALA A 328 1.42 -0.16 -2.09
CA ALA A 328 2.78 -0.62 -1.92
C ALA A 328 3.37 -0.24 -0.55
N ALA A 329 2.85 0.81 0.08
CA ALA A 329 3.31 1.31 1.37
C ALA A 329 2.47 0.87 2.58
N ARG A 330 1.36 0.16 2.35
CA ARG A 330 0.53 -0.41 3.43
C ARG A 330 1.25 -1.53 4.17
N GLY A 331 1.00 -1.63 5.48
CA GLY A 331 1.59 -2.65 6.35
C GLY A 331 3.10 -2.49 6.62
N LEU A 332 3.78 -1.54 5.99
CA LEU A 332 5.22 -1.34 6.22
C LEU A 332 5.48 -0.80 7.63
N ASP A 333 6.15 -1.60 8.45
CA ASP A 333 6.74 -1.17 9.71
C ASP A 333 8.10 -0.56 9.42
N ILE A 334 8.05 0.75 9.20
CA ILE A 334 9.22 1.61 9.22
C ILE A 334 9.14 2.43 10.50
N LYS A 335 10.30 2.68 11.10
CA LYS A 335 10.44 3.62 12.20
C LYS A 335 9.78 4.94 11.82
N ASP A 336 9.19 5.59 12.82
CA ASP A 336 8.52 6.87 12.65
C ASP A 336 9.35 7.83 11.78
N VAL A 337 8.75 8.32 10.69
CA VAL A 337 9.43 9.28 9.80
C VAL A 337 9.10 10.71 10.20
N PRO A 338 10.01 11.67 10.04
CA PRO A 338 9.75 13.08 10.33
C PRO A 338 8.59 13.69 9.56
N ALA A 339 8.39 13.27 8.29
CA ALA A 339 7.37 13.86 7.44
C ALA A 339 6.70 12.87 6.47
N VAL A 340 5.48 13.21 6.07
CA VAL A 340 4.69 12.55 5.04
C VAL A 340 4.17 13.60 4.07
N PHE A 341 4.37 13.38 2.78
CA PHE A 341 3.86 14.23 1.71
C PHE A 341 2.82 13.47 0.89
N ASN A 342 1.62 14.02 0.77
CA ASN A 342 0.59 13.54 -0.15
C ASN A 342 0.64 14.41 -1.41
N MET A 343 1.30 13.91 -2.46
CA MET A 343 1.32 14.57 -3.78
C MET A 343 -0.06 14.56 -4.42
N ASP A 344 -0.76 13.43 -4.24
CA ASP A 344 -2.13 13.24 -4.69
C ASP A 344 -3.00 12.95 -3.46
N ILE A 345 -4.19 13.55 -3.39
CA ILE A 345 -5.16 13.24 -2.32
C ILE A 345 -5.67 11.80 -2.53
N PRO A 346 -5.73 10.95 -1.49
CA PRO A 346 -6.19 9.57 -1.63
C PRO A 346 -7.65 9.50 -2.07
N PHE A 347 -8.00 8.45 -2.82
CA PHE A 347 -9.38 8.23 -3.27
C PHE A 347 -10.36 7.88 -2.14
N ASN A 348 -9.84 7.31 -1.04
CA ASN A 348 -10.60 6.96 0.15
C ASN A 348 -10.04 7.75 1.34
N ALA A 349 -10.92 8.30 2.18
CA ALA A 349 -10.53 9.12 3.33
C ALA A 349 -9.74 8.30 4.38
N GLU A 350 -10.02 7.02 4.53
CA GLU A 350 -9.32 6.14 5.47
C GLU A 350 -7.84 5.99 5.11
N ASP A 351 -7.52 6.03 3.81
CA ASP A 351 -6.14 5.95 3.34
C ASP A 351 -5.35 7.20 3.75
N TYR A 352 -5.98 8.37 3.83
CA TYR A 352 -5.33 9.57 4.35
C TYR A 352 -4.81 9.35 5.78
N VAL A 353 -5.65 8.80 6.65
CA VAL A 353 -5.27 8.48 8.04
C VAL A 353 -4.12 7.47 8.07
N HIS A 354 -4.13 6.46 7.18
CA HIS A 354 -3.05 5.48 7.08
C HIS A 354 -1.72 6.06 6.55
N ARG A 355 -1.78 7.04 5.66
CA ARG A 355 -0.61 7.75 5.13
C ARG A 355 0.05 8.60 6.21
N ILE A 356 -0.72 9.47 6.87
CA ILE A 356 -0.17 10.35 7.91
C ILE A 356 0.24 9.57 9.16
N GLY A 357 -0.37 8.40 9.42
CA GLY A 357 0.06 7.48 10.48
C GLY A 357 1.44 6.81 10.25
N ARG A 358 2.19 7.23 9.23
CA ARG A 358 3.63 6.92 9.07
C ARG A 358 4.54 7.89 9.83
N THR A 359 4.00 9.02 10.27
CA THR A 359 4.67 10.01 11.12
C THR A 359 3.92 10.17 12.45
N GLY A 360 4.58 10.75 13.44
CA GLY A 360 4.00 11.02 14.76
C GLY A 360 3.71 9.79 15.61
N ARG A 361 4.42 8.68 15.40
CA ARG A 361 4.29 7.45 16.19
C ARG A 361 4.95 7.59 17.56
N ALA A 362 4.44 6.83 18.53
CA ALA A 362 4.97 6.77 19.90
C ALA A 362 5.12 8.13 20.61
N GLY A 363 4.28 9.11 20.26
CA GLY A 363 4.29 10.44 20.87
C GLY A 363 5.28 11.44 20.27
N ALA A 364 6.03 11.06 19.23
CA ALA A 364 6.86 12.00 18.48
C ALA A 364 5.98 12.99 17.68
N SER A 365 6.52 14.18 17.43
CA SER A 365 5.89 15.16 16.52
C SER A 365 6.15 14.77 15.06
N GLY A 366 5.14 14.91 14.22
CA GLY A 366 5.23 14.59 12.79
C GLY A 366 4.69 15.70 11.91
N LEU A 367 5.17 15.79 10.67
CA LEU A 367 4.66 16.72 9.66
C LEU A 367 3.92 15.96 8.55
N ALA A 368 2.67 16.29 8.29
CA ALA A 368 1.90 15.79 7.17
C ALA A 368 1.52 16.94 6.23
N VAL A 369 2.02 16.92 5.00
CA VAL A 369 1.74 17.94 3.99
C VAL A 369 0.94 17.32 2.86
N SER A 370 -0.19 17.93 2.50
CA SER A 370 -1.04 17.48 1.41
C SER A 370 -1.19 18.54 0.34
N PHE A 371 -0.90 18.19 -0.91
CA PHE A 371 -1.07 19.09 -2.04
C PHE A 371 -2.44 18.85 -2.70
N VAL A 372 -3.28 19.87 -2.65
CA VAL A 372 -4.65 19.86 -3.19
C VAL A 372 -4.64 20.54 -4.55
N GLY A 373 -4.89 19.77 -5.61
CA GLY A 373 -5.01 20.25 -6.97
C GLY A 373 -6.33 21.00 -7.23
N GLY A 374 -6.38 21.74 -8.33
CA GLY A 374 -7.64 22.34 -8.82
C GLY A 374 -8.50 21.30 -9.54
N GLY A 375 -9.68 20.96 -9.01
CA GLY A 375 -10.63 20.04 -9.65
C GLY A 375 -11.31 19.05 -8.69
N ASN A 376 -11.26 17.75 -9.03
CA ASN A 376 -11.93 16.65 -8.30
C ASN A 376 -11.43 16.43 -6.86
N ASP A 377 -10.27 16.99 -6.49
CA ASP A 377 -9.68 16.88 -5.16
C ASP A 377 -10.57 17.51 -4.07
N ALA A 378 -11.41 18.50 -4.41
CA ALA A 378 -12.33 19.12 -3.46
C ALA A 378 -13.30 18.11 -2.82
N ARG A 379 -13.77 17.11 -3.60
CA ARG A 379 -14.64 16.05 -3.05
C ARG A 379 -13.88 15.14 -2.10
N LEU A 380 -12.64 14.78 -2.47
CA LEU A 380 -11.79 13.90 -1.67
C LEU A 380 -11.40 14.57 -0.35
N VAL A 381 -11.10 15.87 -0.37
CA VAL A 381 -10.85 16.66 0.84
C VAL A 381 -12.09 16.70 1.73
N ALA A 382 -13.29 16.92 1.17
CA ALA A 382 -14.53 16.90 1.94
C ALA A 382 -14.80 15.53 2.60
N ASP A 383 -14.49 14.43 1.92
CA ASP A 383 -14.58 13.08 2.49
C ASP A 383 -13.59 12.91 3.67
N ILE A 384 -12.37 13.47 3.55
CA ILE A 384 -11.38 13.50 4.64
C ILE A 384 -11.90 14.33 5.82
N GLU A 385 -12.40 15.55 5.60
CA GLU A 385 -12.97 16.42 6.65
C GLU A 385 -14.06 15.70 7.44
N LYS A 386 -14.93 14.96 6.74
CA LYS A 386 -16.00 14.18 7.35
C LYS A 386 -15.47 13.05 8.24
N LEU A 387 -14.40 12.38 7.82
CA LEU A 387 -13.77 11.30 8.59
C LEU A 387 -13.05 11.84 9.83
N ILE A 388 -12.25 12.90 9.68
CA ILE A 388 -11.45 13.48 10.77
C ILE A 388 -12.26 14.47 11.64
N LYS A 389 -13.49 14.79 11.23
CA LYS A 389 -14.41 15.74 11.90
C LYS A 389 -13.80 17.12 12.14
N THR A 390 -12.88 17.53 11.28
CA THR A 390 -12.14 18.80 11.37
C THR A 390 -12.19 19.47 10.01
N LYS A 391 -12.42 20.80 9.99
CA LYS A 391 -12.38 21.57 8.75
C LYS A 391 -10.93 21.80 8.33
N ILE A 392 -10.66 21.60 7.05
CA ILE A 392 -9.33 21.75 6.46
C ILE A 392 -9.21 23.17 5.92
N GLU A 393 -8.21 23.91 6.39
CA GLU A 393 -7.84 25.20 5.84
C GLU A 393 -6.85 24.98 4.68
N LEU A 394 -7.18 25.54 3.51
CA LEU A 394 -6.31 25.47 2.34
C LEU A 394 -5.36 26.68 2.33
N GLU A 395 -4.09 26.41 2.61
CA GLU A 395 -3.02 27.39 2.55
C GLU A 395 -2.55 27.58 1.09
N ALA A 396 -2.11 28.80 0.76
CA ALA A 396 -1.39 29.04 -0.49
C ALA A 396 0.10 28.73 -0.27
N VAL A 397 0.75 28.12 -1.26
CA VAL A 397 2.22 28.01 -1.24
C VAL A 397 2.78 29.34 -1.73
N GLU A 398 3.54 30.01 -0.87
CA GLU A 398 4.41 31.11 -1.30
C GLU A 398 5.69 30.50 -1.87
N PHE A 399 5.89 30.60 -3.19
CA PHE A 399 7.16 30.19 -3.79
C PHE A 399 8.23 31.23 -3.46
N ASP A 400 9.46 30.79 -3.19
CA ASP A 400 10.57 31.73 -2.90
C ASP A 400 10.84 32.69 -4.08
N GLU A 401 10.46 32.29 -5.29
CA GLU A 401 10.54 33.11 -6.52
C GLU A 401 9.47 34.21 -6.60
N ASP A 402 8.35 34.05 -5.89
CA ASP A 402 7.24 35.03 -5.82
C ASP A 402 7.43 36.07 -4.70
N ARG A 403 8.44 35.89 -3.84
CA ARG A 403 8.80 36.91 -2.86
C ARG A 403 9.33 38.13 -3.62
N PRO A 404 8.67 39.30 -3.54
CA PRO A 404 9.15 40.48 -4.23
C PRO A 404 10.57 40.75 -3.73
N ASP A 405 11.55 40.68 -4.63
CA ASP A 405 12.90 41.07 -4.32
C ASP A 405 12.88 42.59 -4.05
N ILE A 406 12.81 42.95 -2.78
CA ILE A 406 12.82 44.34 -2.29
C ILE A 406 14.08 45.08 -2.78
N ARG A 407 15.11 44.36 -3.27
CA ARG A 407 16.30 44.95 -3.88
C ARG A 407 16.14 45.25 -5.38
N SER A 408 15.17 44.64 -6.06
CA SER A 408 14.91 44.80 -7.49
C SER A 408 13.84 45.86 -7.82
N GLN A 409 12.97 46.22 -6.85
CA GLN A 409 12.07 47.34 -7.01
C GLN A 409 12.85 48.65 -6.81
N GLY A 410 13.39 49.13 -7.92
CA GLY A 410 14.17 50.35 -8.01
C GLY A 410 13.48 51.51 -7.29
N ARG A 411 14.30 52.23 -6.53
CA ARG A 411 14.15 53.61 -6.08
C ARG A 411 12.82 54.24 -6.50
N ILE A 412 11.88 54.28 -5.57
CA ILE A 412 10.78 55.23 -5.60
C ILE A 412 11.43 56.61 -5.81
N ASN A 413 11.15 57.19 -6.97
CA ASN A 413 11.61 58.51 -7.38
C ASN A 413 10.94 59.55 -6.47
N ASP A 414 11.57 59.82 -5.33
CA ASP A 414 11.14 60.86 -4.41
C ASP A 414 11.19 62.21 -5.11
N GLY A 415 10.03 62.85 -5.16
CA GLY A 415 9.76 64.01 -5.99
C GLY A 415 10.72 65.16 -5.77
N ARG A 416 11.47 65.50 -6.83
CA ARG A 416 12.10 66.82 -6.96
C ARG A 416 12.36 67.14 -8.43
N ARG A 417 11.37 67.79 -9.05
CA ARG A 417 11.53 68.88 -10.04
C ARG A 417 10.15 69.34 -10.50
N MET A 418 9.55 70.18 -9.68
CA MET A 418 8.56 71.16 -10.09
C MET A 418 9.22 72.54 -9.92
N TYR A 419 8.97 73.45 -10.86
CA TYR A 419 9.38 74.86 -10.95
C TYR A 419 10.76 75.18 -11.56
N ALA A 420 10.76 75.41 -12.88
CA ALA A 420 11.36 76.60 -13.47
C ALA A 420 10.57 76.97 -14.74
N GLU A 421 9.90 78.10 -14.65
CA GLU A 421 8.95 78.73 -15.57
C GLU A 421 9.70 79.75 -16.45
N ASN A 422 9.42 79.75 -17.75
CA ASN A 422 9.22 80.93 -18.63
C ASN A 422 9.64 80.69 -20.09
N GLY A 423 8.81 81.17 -21.02
CA GLY A 423 9.30 81.66 -22.32
C GLY A 423 8.52 81.20 -23.55
N GLU A 424 7.52 81.99 -23.90
CA GLU A 424 6.66 81.94 -25.09
C GLU A 424 7.33 81.98 -26.48
N GLN A 425 6.52 81.56 -27.48
CA GLN A 425 6.43 82.05 -28.88
C GLN A 425 7.52 81.66 -29.92
N ALA A 426 7.10 80.92 -30.96
CA ALA A 426 6.86 81.47 -32.32
C ALA A 426 7.18 80.50 -33.50
N ARG A 427 6.17 80.37 -34.40
CA ARG A 427 6.24 80.28 -35.88
C ARG A 427 6.73 78.99 -36.58
N GLY A 428 5.83 78.41 -37.41
CA GLY A 428 6.14 77.52 -38.56
C GLY A 428 6.71 78.28 -39.77
N PRO A 429 6.61 77.84 -41.06
CA PRO A 429 5.77 76.74 -41.62
C PRO A 429 6.39 75.88 -42.80
N ARG A 430 5.60 74.88 -43.24
CA ARG A 430 5.35 74.28 -44.59
C ARG A 430 6.35 74.37 -45.77
N SER A 431 6.49 73.25 -46.50
CA SER A 431 6.37 73.06 -47.99
C SER A 431 6.67 71.57 -48.32
N GLU A 432 5.78 70.70 -48.83
CA GLU A 432 5.11 70.53 -50.14
C GLU A 432 5.96 70.00 -51.33
N GLY A 433 5.41 68.98 -52.03
CA GLY A 433 5.77 68.52 -53.39
C GLY A 433 6.56 67.20 -53.45
N ARG A 434 5.99 66.00 -53.69
CA ARG A 434 5.24 65.45 -54.85
C ARG A 434 6.09 65.24 -56.12
N GLY A 435 6.25 63.99 -56.56
CA GLY A 435 6.50 63.66 -57.98
C GLY A 435 7.57 62.63 -58.32
N ASP A 436 7.20 61.34 -58.27
CA ASP A 436 7.37 60.28 -59.29
C ASP A 436 8.52 60.37 -60.34
N SER A 437 9.35 59.31 -60.46
CA SER A 437 9.61 58.56 -61.72
C SER A 437 10.89 57.70 -61.71
N ARG A 438 10.68 56.41 -62.01
CA ARG A 438 11.45 55.51 -62.91
C ARG A 438 12.99 55.46 -62.86
N GLY A 439 13.48 54.23 -62.62
CA GLY A 439 14.05 53.42 -63.73
C GLY A 439 15.57 53.46 -63.96
N GLU A 440 16.18 52.30 -63.74
CA GLU A 440 17.36 51.73 -64.41
C GLU A 440 18.76 52.32 -64.19
N GLY A 441 19.72 51.42 -63.94
CA GLY A 441 20.95 51.44 -64.73
C GLY A 441 22.30 51.48 -64.00
N ARG A 442 22.79 50.28 -63.64
CA ARG A 442 24.18 49.78 -63.87
C ARG A 442 25.42 50.50 -63.29
N GLY A 443 26.26 49.66 -62.65
CA GLY A 443 27.73 49.67 -62.80
C GLY A 443 28.47 49.56 -61.46
N ARG A 444 28.96 48.37 -61.06
CA ARG A 444 30.34 47.83 -61.25
C ARG A 444 31.37 48.52 -60.32
N SER A 445 32.33 47.87 -59.65
CA SER A 445 32.97 46.55 -59.81
C SER A 445 34.03 46.32 -58.69
N HIS A 446 34.56 45.09 -58.66
CA HIS A 446 35.65 44.48 -57.86
C HIS A 446 35.16 43.67 -56.65
N SER A 447 35.43 42.37 -56.51
CA SER A 447 36.56 41.56 -57.01
C SER A 447 36.19 40.12 -57.42
N ASN A 448 36.58 39.79 -58.65
CA ASN A 448 36.98 38.50 -59.22
C ASN A 448 37.98 37.75 -58.30
N GLU A 449 38.25 36.44 -58.28
CA GLU A 449 37.98 35.25 -59.12
C GLU A 449 38.89 34.15 -58.48
N ARG A 450 38.65 32.84 -58.37
CA ARG A 450 38.46 31.74 -59.36
C ARG A 450 38.47 30.43 -58.54
N ASP A 451 37.51 29.52 -58.70
CA ASP A 451 37.51 28.31 -59.57
C ASP A 451 37.75 27.04 -58.71
N ASP A 452 37.11 25.88 -58.91
CA ASP A 452 36.04 25.50 -59.82
C ASP A 452 35.30 24.23 -59.36
N ALA A 453 34.06 24.12 -59.84
CA ALA A 453 33.22 22.96 -60.18
C ALA A 453 33.39 21.59 -59.48
N TYR A 454 32.29 21.06 -58.92
CA TYR A 454 31.32 20.24 -59.68
C TYR A 454 29.95 20.18 -58.98
N ARG A 455 28.92 19.99 -59.82
CA ARG A 455 27.51 20.36 -59.63
C ARG A 455 26.64 19.36 -58.85
N THR A 456 25.49 19.89 -58.43
CA THR A 456 24.15 19.27 -58.28
C THR A 456 23.76 18.71 -56.90
N ARG A 457 23.13 19.55 -56.05
CA ARG A 457 21.98 19.11 -55.23
C ARG A 457 21.11 20.27 -54.74
N ALA A 458 19.79 20.12 -54.94
CA ALA A 458 18.72 21.02 -54.52
C ALA A 458 18.56 21.11 -52.97
N PRO A 459 17.84 22.12 -52.44
CA PRO A 459 17.75 22.38 -50.99
C PRO A 459 16.99 21.27 -50.24
N ARG A 460 17.52 20.88 -49.08
CA ARG A 460 16.89 19.94 -48.14
C ARG A 460 15.70 20.59 -47.43
N GLU A 461 14.52 20.04 -47.69
CA GLU A 461 13.31 20.17 -46.87
C GLU A 461 13.49 19.49 -45.51
N TYR A 462 12.89 20.08 -44.47
CA TYR A 462 12.78 19.53 -43.13
C TYR A 462 12.02 18.18 -43.16
N GLY A 463 12.67 17.12 -42.68
CA GLY A 463 12.10 15.78 -42.62
C GLY A 463 10.94 15.67 -41.63
N ARG A 464 9.74 15.33 -42.15
CA ARG A 464 8.63 14.76 -41.37
C ARG A 464 8.99 13.35 -40.87
N PRO A 465 8.54 12.93 -39.67
CA PRO A 465 8.63 11.52 -39.27
C PRO A 465 7.74 10.64 -40.16
N ALA A 466 8.21 9.44 -40.48
CA ALA A 466 7.44 8.47 -41.27
C ALA A 466 6.15 8.02 -40.54
N PRO A 467 5.03 7.80 -41.25
CA PRO A 467 3.81 7.29 -40.64
C PRO A 467 3.97 5.81 -40.25
N ALA A 468 3.38 5.43 -39.12
CA ALA A 468 3.35 4.05 -38.63
C ALA A 468 2.61 3.11 -39.61
N PRO A 469 2.93 1.80 -39.66
CA PRO A 469 2.27 0.86 -40.55
C PRO A 469 0.79 0.73 -40.16
N ARG A 470 -0.12 1.04 -41.09
CA ARG A 470 -1.56 0.82 -40.91
C ARG A 470 -1.89 -0.61 -41.25
N ASP A 471 -2.40 -1.35 -40.27
CA ASP A 471 -2.92 -2.70 -40.46
C ASP A 471 -4.32 -2.61 -41.10
N PRO A 472 -4.55 -3.21 -42.29
CA PRO A 472 -5.85 -3.21 -42.97
C PRO A 472 -7.01 -3.82 -42.17
N PHE A 473 -6.72 -4.48 -41.03
CA PHE A 473 -7.72 -5.06 -40.14
C PHE A 473 -8.48 -4.02 -39.33
N PHE A 474 -7.88 -2.87 -39.00
CA PHE A 474 -8.47 -1.89 -38.08
C PHE A 474 -9.27 -0.75 -38.74
N ASP A 475 -9.19 -0.62 -40.07
CA ASP A 475 -9.85 0.44 -40.84
C ASP A 475 -11.20 0.00 -41.45
N LYS A 476 -11.69 -1.22 -41.16
CA LYS A 476 -12.99 -1.70 -41.66
C LYS A 476 -14.11 -1.53 -40.61
N PRO A 477 -15.31 -1.07 -41.01
CA PRO A 477 -16.48 -1.11 -40.15
C PRO A 477 -16.77 -2.55 -39.71
N TYR A 478 -17.12 -2.74 -38.44
CA TYR A 478 -17.51 -4.05 -37.92
C TYR A 478 -18.75 -4.58 -38.65
N GLU A 479 -18.59 -5.67 -39.39
CA GLU A 479 -19.71 -6.43 -39.97
C GLU A 479 -20.05 -7.59 -39.03
N PRO A 480 -21.25 -7.63 -38.42
CA PRO A 480 -21.68 -8.78 -37.64
C PRO A 480 -21.90 -9.97 -38.58
N SER A 481 -21.20 -11.07 -38.34
CA SER A 481 -21.50 -12.34 -39.01
C SER A 481 -22.92 -12.78 -38.68
N ALA A 482 -23.73 -13.03 -39.72
CA ALA A 482 -25.07 -13.61 -39.62
C ALA A 482 -25.05 -14.91 -38.77
N PRO A 483 -26.15 -15.25 -38.08
CA PRO A 483 -26.16 -16.36 -37.13
C PRO A 483 -25.87 -17.68 -37.85
N ALA A 484 -24.75 -18.30 -37.52
CA ALA A 484 -24.38 -19.62 -37.98
C ALA A 484 -25.31 -20.66 -37.35
N ALA A 485 -26.45 -20.91 -37.98
CA ALA A 485 -26.99 -22.26 -38.03
C ALA A 485 -26.02 -23.09 -38.89
N GLU A 486 -25.54 -24.22 -38.34
CA GLU A 486 -24.69 -25.23 -38.99
C GLU A 486 -23.17 -24.96 -39.11
N ALA A 487 -22.51 -24.64 -38.00
CA ALA A 487 -21.09 -24.97 -37.82
C ALA A 487 -20.92 -26.09 -36.76
N PRO A 488 -20.16 -27.17 -37.02
CA PRO A 488 -19.95 -28.24 -36.04
C PRO A 488 -19.12 -27.75 -34.84
N ALA A 489 -19.56 -28.12 -33.64
CA ALA A 489 -18.95 -27.71 -32.37
C ALA A 489 -17.46 -28.13 -32.27
N PRO A 490 -16.60 -27.33 -31.59
CA PRO A 490 -15.20 -27.64 -31.41
C PRO A 490 -14.97 -28.91 -30.55
N SER A 491 -13.93 -29.67 -30.89
CA SER A 491 -13.66 -31.05 -30.43
C SER A 491 -13.40 -31.25 -28.92
N TRP A 492 -13.39 -30.19 -28.12
CA TRP A 492 -13.27 -30.26 -26.66
C TRP A 492 -14.64 -30.18 -25.95
N GLU A 493 -15.70 -29.90 -26.69
CA GLU A 493 -17.08 -29.80 -26.18
C GLU A 493 -17.88 -31.11 -26.37
N SER A 494 -17.29 -32.11 -27.06
CA SER A 494 -17.85 -33.46 -27.27
C SER A 494 -17.43 -34.49 -26.21
N ALA A 495 -17.05 -34.03 -25.01
CA ALA A 495 -16.86 -34.93 -23.86
C ALA A 495 -18.21 -35.19 -23.16
N ALA A 496 -18.70 -36.42 -23.29
CA ALA A 496 -19.95 -36.88 -22.68
C ALA A 496 -19.99 -36.66 -21.15
N LYS A 497 -21.13 -36.19 -20.65
CA LYS A 497 -21.45 -36.13 -19.21
C LYS A 497 -21.27 -37.52 -18.58
N PRO A 498 -20.55 -37.68 -17.46
CA PRO A 498 -20.48 -38.97 -16.79
C PRO A 498 -21.82 -39.28 -16.12
N SER A 499 -22.44 -40.37 -16.57
CA SER A 499 -23.56 -41.02 -15.89
C SER A 499 -23.09 -41.73 -14.61
N SER A 500 -24.06 -42.01 -13.75
CA SER A 500 -23.97 -42.54 -12.40
C SER A 500 -22.92 -43.63 -12.11
N ARG A 501 -22.24 -43.46 -10.97
CA ARG A 501 -21.63 -44.45 -10.06
C ARG A 501 -21.50 -45.89 -10.57
N GLY A 502 -20.31 -46.23 -11.08
CA GLY A 502 -19.80 -47.59 -11.19
C GLY A 502 -18.44 -47.70 -10.50
N ILE A 503 -18.21 -48.79 -9.78
CA ILE A 503 -16.94 -49.10 -9.08
C ILE A 503 -15.83 -49.25 -10.13
N SER A 504 -14.70 -48.56 -9.93
CA SER A 504 -13.57 -48.53 -10.87
C SER A 504 -12.95 -49.93 -11.08
N ALA A 505 -12.45 -50.18 -12.30
CA ALA A 505 -11.86 -51.44 -12.76
C ALA A 505 -10.62 -51.96 -11.98
N ASN A 506 -10.14 -51.23 -10.97
CA ASN A 506 -8.99 -51.62 -10.13
C ASN A 506 -9.37 -52.15 -8.74
N ILE A 507 -10.66 -52.39 -8.45
CA ILE A 507 -11.11 -52.98 -7.18
C ILE A 507 -11.45 -54.44 -7.40
N LYS A 508 -10.62 -55.37 -6.91
CA LYS A 508 -10.99 -56.79 -6.81
C LYS A 508 -12.14 -56.94 -5.80
N PRO A 509 -13.29 -57.53 -6.16
CA PRO A 509 -14.39 -57.72 -5.22
C PRO A 509 -13.97 -58.68 -4.10
N LYS A 510 -14.22 -58.28 -2.84
CA LYS A 510 -14.00 -59.15 -1.66
C LYS A 510 -14.91 -60.38 -1.77
N ARG A 511 -14.30 -61.56 -1.71
CA ARG A 511 -14.94 -62.87 -1.69
C ARG A 511 -15.89 -62.94 -0.48
N LYS A 512 -17.18 -63.18 -0.71
CA LYS A 512 -18.18 -63.38 0.34
C LYS A 512 -17.84 -64.65 1.12
N VAL A 513 -17.55 -64.52 2.40
CA VAL A 513 -17.50 -65.65 3.35
C VAL A 513 -18.93 -65.87 3.83
N ALA A 514 -19.45 -67.08 3.66
CA ALA A 514 -20.77 -67.47 4.14
C ALA A 514 -20.79 -67.43 5.67
N ALA A 515 -21.68 -66.62 6.23
CA ALA A 515 -21.98 -66.66 7.66
C ALA A 515 -22.88 -67.87 7.93
N LEU A 516 -22.32 -68.88 8.61
CA LEU A 516 -23.08 -69.95 9.25
C LEU A 516 -23.61 -69.42 10.58
N PHE A 517 -24.86 -68.97 10.60
CA PHE A 517 -25.64 -69.00 11.82
C PHE A 517 -26.11 -70.44 12.02
N LYS A 518 -25.71 -71.05 13.14
CA LYS A 518 -26.40 -72.21 13.71
C LYS A 518 -27.21 -71.71 14.89
N SER A 519 -28.52 -71.88 14.80
CA SER A 519 -29.47 -71.89 15.89
C SER A 519 -29.28 -73.16 16.72
N ALA A 520 -29.11 -72.99 18.03
CA ALA A 520 -29.54 -73.89 19.11
C ALA A 520 -29.56 -73.08 20.41
#